data_AF-A0ABC8RYV9-F1
#
_entry.id   AF-A0ABC8RYV9-F1
#
_cell.length_a   1.000
_cell.length_b   1.000
_cell.length_c   1.000
_cell.angle_alpha   90.00
_cell.angle_beta   90.00
_cell.angle_gamma   90.00
#
_symmetry.space_group_name_H-M   'P 1'
#
loop_
_entity.id
_entity.type
_entity.pdbx_description
1 polymer ?
#
loop_
_entity_poly.entity_id
_entity_poly.type
_entity_poly.pdbx_seq_one_letter_code
_entity_poly.pdbx_strand_id
1 'polypeptide(L)' 'MVVKGLPGPSDDTLILVCGPPGLMKHISGDKANRSQGELTGILKDLGYTEEMVYKF' A
#
# COMPACT_ATOMS: atom_id res chain seq x y z
N MET A 1 -11.65 8.10 -7.21
CA MET A 1 -11.71 6.97 -8.16
C MET A 1 -10.33 6.31 -8.27
N VAL A 2 -9.77 5.83 -7.16
CA VAL A 2 -8.41 5.21 -7.14
C VAL A 2 -8.36 3.98 -8.05
N VAL A 3 -9.45 3.23 -8.11
CA VAL A 3 -9.62 2.01 -8.93
C VAL A 3 -9.47 2.27 -10.45
N LYS A 4 -9.62 3.50 -10.95
CA LYS A 4 -9.42 3.79 -12.38
C LYS A 4 -7.94 3.72 -12.80
N GLY A 5 -7.02 3.98 -11.87
CA GLY A 5 -5.59 4.17 -12.18
C GLY A 5 -4.68 3.03 -11.75
N LEU A 6 -5.19 2.02 -11.05
CA LEU A 6 -4.41 0.91 -10.50
C LEU A 6 -4.95 -0.43 -11.01
N PRO A 7 -4.08 -1.44 -11.20
CA PRO A 7 -4.55 -2.82 -11.30
C PRO A 7 -5.31 -3.19 -10.03
N GLY A 8 -6.42 -3.92 -10.17
CA GLY A 8 -7.18 -4.40 -9.03
C GLY A 8 -6.38 -5.43 -8.21
N PRO A 9 -6.75 -5.71 -6.94
CA PRO A 9 -6.06 -6.69 -6.11
C PRO A 9 -6.00 -8.08 -6.77
N SER A 10 -4.79 -8.60 -6.95
CA SER A 10 -4.53 -9.94 -7.48
C SER A 10 -3.10 -10.38 -7.14
N ASP A 11 -2.80 -11.66 -7.25
CA ASP A 11 -1.46 -12.21 -7.00
C ASP A 11 -0.37 -11.64 -7.94
N ASP A 12 -0.77 -11.08 -9.08
CA ASP A 12 0.12 -10.42 -10.05
C ASP A 12 0.27 -8.90 -9.79
N THR A 13 -0.33 -8.38 -8.72
CA THR A 13 -0.32 -6.96 -8.41
C THR A 13 0.78 -6.60 -7.42
N LEU A 14 1.65 -5.66 -7.81
CA LEU A 14 2.66 -5.05 -6.96
C LEU A 14 2.52 -3.52 -6.96
N ILE A 15 2.27 -2.95 -5.78
CA ILE A 15 2.16 -1.52 -5.53
C ILE A 15 3.40 -1.07 -4.75
N LEU A 16 4.11 -0.10 -5.31
CA LEU A 16 5.31 0.48 -4.73
C LEU A 16 4.98 1.85 -4.15
N VAL A 17 5.22 2.06 -2.85
CA VAL A 17 4.83 3.30 -2.14
C VAL A 17 6.04 3.95 -1.49
N CYS A 18 6.21 5.25 -1.74
CA CYS A 18 7.21 6.10 -1.10
C CYS A 18 6.61 7.50 -0.94
N GLY A 19 6.93 8.18 0.16
CA GLY A 19 6.44 9.53 0.39
C GLY A 19 6.63 10.01 1.83
N PRO A 20 6.18 11.24 2.13
CA PRO A 20 6.23 11.78 3.48
C PRO A 20 5.26 11.01 4.42
N PRO A 21 5.47 11.03 5.75
CA PRO A 21 4.68 10.25 6.70
C PRO A 21 3.16 10.45 6.61
N GLY A 22 2.70 11.66 6.27
CA GLY A 22 1.28 11.94 6.08
C GLY A 22 0.67 11.20 4.87
N LEU A 23 1.43 11.08 3.78
CA LEU A 23 1.02 10.31 2.60
C LEU A 23 1.04 8.82 2.92
N MET A 24 2.12 8.34 3.53
CA MET A 24 2.28 6.93 3.89
C MET A 24 1.10 6.45 4.72
N LYS A 25 0.76 7.15 5.81
CA LYS A 25 -0.39 6.84 6.67
C LYS A 25 -1.73 6.79 5.94
N HIS A 26 -1.93 7.63 4.93
CA HIS A 26 -3.20 7.68 4.20
C HIS A 26 -3.31 6.58 3.13
N ILE A 27 -2.17 6.14 2.57
CA ILE A 27 -2.13 5.20 1.45
C ILE A 27 -1.91 3.75 1.89
N SER A 28 -0.89 3.49 2.70
CA SER A 28 -0.41 2.13 3.01
C SER A 28 0.00 1.91 4.48
N GLY A 29 0.05 2.96 5.30
CA GLY A 29 0.74 2.97 6.58
C GLY A 29 2.25 3.17 6.42
N ASP A 30 2.94 3.39 7.55
CA ASP A 30 4.40 3.53 7.54
C ASP A 30 5.10 2.17 7.38
N LYS A 31 6.36 2.21 6.93
CA LYS A 31 7.25 1.05 6.91
C LYS A 31 7.80 0.78 8.31
N ALA A 32 7.85 -0.48 8.71
CA ALA A 32 8.37 -0.88 10.02
C ALA A 32 9.87 -1.25 9.97
N ASN A 33 10.77 -0.27 9.90
CA ASN A 33 12.23 -0.49 9.89
C ASN A 33 12.68 -1.59 8.90
N ARG A 34 13.02 -2.79 9.42
CA ARG A 34 13.48 -3.96 8.65
C ARG A 34 12.34 -4.78 8.02
N SER A 35 11.08 -4.57 8.44
CA SER A 35 9.90 -5.19 7.87
C SER A 35 9.01 -4.16 7.15
N GLN A 36 8.05 -4.64 6.36
CA GLN A 36 7.12 -3.77 5.63
C GLN A 36 6.08 -3.11 6.54
N GLY A 37 5.85 -3.66 7.73
CA GLY A 37 4.82 -3.19 8.67
C GLY A 37 3.41 -3.50 8.19
N GLU A 38 2.42 -3.19 9.03
CA GLU A 38 1.01 -3.44 8.71
C GLU A 38 0.57 -2.60 7.51
N LEU A 39 -0.17 -3.20 6.58
CA LEU A 39 -0.88 -2.43 5.56
C LEU A 39 -2.07 -1.72 6.21
N THR A 40 -2.18 -0.41 6.03
CA THR A 40 -3.32 0.41 6.48
C THR A 40 -3.72 1.43 5.41
N GLY A 41 -4.76 2.23 5.66
CA GLY A 41 -5.19 3.28 4.73
C GLY A 41 -5.92 2.74 3.50
N ILE A 42 -5.96 3.55 2.44
CA ILE A 42 -6.86 3.32 1.31
C ILE A 42 -6.60 2.02 0.56
N LEU A 43 -5.34 1.55 0.50
CA LEU A 43 -5.03 0.28 -0.15
C LEU A 43 -5.61 -0.91 0.62
N LYS A 44 -5.60 -0.87 1.96
CA LYS A 44 -6.30 -1.88 2.76
C LYS A 44 -7.81 -1.84 2.53
N ASP A 45 -8.39 -0.64 2.52
CA ASP A 45 -9.84 -0.45 2.34
C ASP A 45 -10.32 -0.92 0.95
N LEU A 46 -9.44 -0.88 -0.05
CA LEU A 46 -9.69 -1.37 -1.41
C LEU A 46 -9.41 -2.87 -1.60
N GLY A 47 -8.98 -3.58 -0.55
CA GLY A 47 -8.77 -5.02 -0.56
C GLY A 47 -7.39 -5.49 -1.02
N TYR A 48 -6.40 -4.60 -1.10
CA TYR A 48 -5.01 -5.01 -1.30
C TYR A 48 -4.47 -5.66 -0.01
N THR A 49 -3.51 -6.57 -0.17
CA THR A 49 -2.85 -7.27 0.95
C THR A 49 -1.42 -6.79 1.13
N GLU A 50 -0.80 -7.15 2.26
CA GLU A 50 0.60 -6.82 2.57
C GLU A 50 1.58 -7.39 1.55
N GLU A 51 1.24 -8.53 0.93
CA GLU A 51 2.04 -9.18 -0.10
C GLU A 51 2.10 -8.36 -1.39
N MET A 52 1.08 -7.54 -1.64
CA MET A 52 0.95 -6.71 -2.83
C MET A 52 1.58 -5.33 -2.67
N VAL A 53 1.99 -4.93 -1.47
CA VAL A 53 2.43 -3.54 -1.18
C VAL A 53 3.85 -3.50 -0.63
N TYR A 54 4.74 -2.83 -1.33
CA TYR A 54 6.12 -2.60 -0.88
C TYR A 54 6.37 -1.12 -0.62
N LYS A 55 6.81 -0.81 0.59
CA LYS A 55 7.07 0.53 1.11
C LYS A 55 8.58 0.77 1.20
N PHE A 56 9.02 1.94 0.73
CA PHE A 56 10.43 2.34 0.78
C PHE A 56 10.79 3.03 2.10
#